data_AF-A0A8H5QRU6-F1
#
_entry.id   AF-A0A8H5QRU6-F1
#
_cell.length_a   1.000
_cell.length_b   1.000
_cell.length_c   1.000
_cell.angle_alpha   90.00
_cell.angle_beta   90.00
_cell.angle_gamma   90.00
#
_symmetry.space_group_name_H-M   'P 1'
#
loop_
_entity.id
_entity.type
_entity.pdbx_description
1 polymer ?
#
loop_
_entity_poly.entity_id
_entity_poly.type
_entity_poly.pdbx_seq_one_letter_code
_entity_poly.pdbx_strand_id
1 'polypeptide(L)'
;MNGILETINVALFPFEVLSQANIKSRPLATIPVHLAYTQYFLFTGLPCFERPTSEKNMTTSNRCTEFPAPGLRNPFRYVTGHDGDGEPTFLLTDHGDHRAVMLDGEGAQSIMYSSNSNPVELTNNVDLEFARMNRPSLHIPKGCVVRMVDFAPGGESNMHRALSLGIGTVCEGEVELSLSQDGKVNRVLRPGDVIVNRCAMHRWRNTSKEKPARVLFVMLDVEPVFVNGKALEFDMGELMKEYGDYKEGEGANKKTGLGYELTRQLSKEHGNTVVGIVRDKPATVNKISQDGELNRQSNIHVIEADLTDYNALKSAVSETAKITGGSIDYLIANAAYVSKFDTFDPLGVLGNIPKELEDDLKMLFDVNVVANIHLFNLFTPLLLKGKDKKVVTISTGLADLEFTNNFEHEFTPLYSISKAAMNMAVAKFNAQYKKDGVLFMSVCPGMVDVGQFNHATPQQMEAMGGMMAKFREYAPHFTGPATAEAAVKDMRAVWENATIEGGYGGAYLSQFGNKQWL
;
A
#
# COMPACT_ATOMS: atom_id res chain seq x y z
N MET A 1 39.99 35.60 36.28
CA MET A 1 40.17 36.27 34.97
C MET A 1 41.45 35.69 34.38
N ASN A 2 41.32 34.73 33.45
CA ASN A 2 41.47 34.91 32.00
C ASN A 2 42.96 35.05 31.62
N GLY A 3 43.62 34.12 30.93
CA GLY A 3 43.19 32.79 30.44
C GLY A 3 44.17 32.22 29.40
N ILE A 4 43.72 31.19 28.67
CA ILE A 4 44.27 30.66 27.40
C ILE A 4 45.55 29.80 27.50
N LEU A 5 45.35 28.48 27.38
CA LEU A 5 46.14 27.43 26.72
C LEU A 5 45.36 26.10 26.91
N GLU A 6 45.36 25.08 26.03
CA GLU A 6 45.97 24.94 24.69
C GLU A 6 44.95 24.37 23.66
N THR A 7 45.14 23.16 23.10
CA THR A 7 44.34 22.62 21.96
C THR A 7 44.14 21.09 22.02
N ILE A 8 43.21 20.55 21.21
CA ILE A 8 43.10 19.18 20.63
C ILE A 8 42.01 18.22 21.16
N ASN A 9 41.41 17.53 20.17
CA ASN A 9 40.27 16.60 20.18
C ASN A 9 40.46 15.30 20.99
N VAL A 10 39.33 14.70 21.39
CA VAL A 10 39.21 13.23 21.58
C VAL A 10 37.90 12.75 20.96
N ALA A 11 37.98 11.72 20.11
CA ALA A 11 36.84 10.97 19.59
C ALA A 11 36.68 9.66 20.37
N LEU A 12 35.47 9.10 20.42
CA LEU A 12 35.19 7.81 21.04
C LEU A 12 34.41 6.91 20.08
N PHE A 13 35.05 5.82 19.65
CA PHE A 13 34.43 4.65 19.01
C PHE A 13 34.44 3.49 20.01
N PRO A 14 33.39 2.65 20.04
CA PRO A 14 33.50 1.27 20.49
C PRO A 14 33.55 0.31 19.30
N PHE A 15 34.63 -0.45 19.20
CA PHE A 15 34.78 -1.63 18.36
C PHE A 15 34.98 -2.81 19.32
N GLU A 16 34.15 -3.86 19.25
CA GLU A 16 34.52 -5.13 19.87
C GLU A 16 33.84 -6.32 19.20
N VAL A 17 34.61 -7.39 18.98
CA VAL A 17 34.24 -8.67 18.36
C VAL A 17 35.05 -9.75 19.09
N LEU A 18 34.43 -10.88 19.45
CA LEU A 18 34.96 -12.24 19.75
C LEU A 18 33.78 -13.08 20.31
N SER A 19 33.18 -14.08 19.66
CA SER A 19 33.62 -15.43 19.25
C SER A 19 33.31 -16.58 20.25
N GLN A 20 32.30 -17.41 19.89
CA GLN A 20 32.04 -18.85 20.16
C GLN A 20 32.53 -19.59 21.44
N ALA A 21 31.64 -20.36 22.10
CA ALA A 21 31.68 -21.85 22.17
C ALA A 21 30.54 -22.50 23.03
N ASN A 22 30.20 -23.77 22.76
CA ASN A 22 29.13 -24.57 23.40
C ASN A 22 29.62 -25.46 24.57
N ILE A 23 28.83 -25.63 25.64
CA ILE A 23 28.80 -26.85 26.53
C ILE A 23 27.34 -27.15 26.98
N LYS A 24 27.01 -28.43 27.24
CA LYS A 24 25.65 -28.96 27.53
C LYS A 24 25.31 -29.18 29.03
N SER A 25 23.98 -29.31 29.26
CA SER A 25 23.25 -30.12 30.27
C SER A 25 23.17 -29.75 31.78
N ARG A 26 21.94 -29.30 32.18
CA ARG A 26 21.02 -29.70 33.31
C ARG A 26 21.58 -30.09 34.72
N PRO A 27 20.79 -29.98 35.83
CA PRO A 27 19.37 -29.56 35.97
C PRO A 27 19.14 -28.39 36.96
N LEU A 28 17.87 -27.94 37.09
CA LEU A 28 17.43 -26.85 37.98
C LEU A 28 16.70 -27.35 39.23
N ALA A 29 16.86 -26.65 40.36
CA ALA A 29 16.13 -26.88 41.61
C ALA A 29 15.53 -25.57 42.19
N THR A 30 14.20 -25.48 42.13
CA THR A 30 13.23 -24.92 43.09
C THR A 30 13.56 -23.77 44.10
N ILE A 31 12.67 -22.74 44.07
CA ILE A 31 12.03 -21.99 45.20
C ILE A 31 12.84 -20.82 45.83
N PRO A 32 12.21 -19.70 46.32
CA PRO A 32 10.79 -19.30 46.37
C PRO A 32 10.43 -17.98 45.63
N VAL A 33 9.12 -17.70 45.55
CA VAL A 33 8.49 -16.42 45.17
C VAL A 33 7.77 -15.81 46.38
N HIS A 34 7.71 -14.48 46.49
CA HIS A 34 6.83 -13.77 47.43
C HIS A 34 5.84 -12.85 46.69
N LEU A 35 4.55 -13.13 46.91
CA LEU A 35 3.47 -12.25 47.40
C LEU A 35 3.26 -10.85 46.76
N ALA A 36 2.02 -10.37 46.54
CA ALA A 36 0.81 -10.62 47.32
C ALA A 36 -0.52 -10.56 46.54
N TYR A 37 -1.45 -11.45 46.93
CA TYR A 37 -2.92 -11.35 47.00
C TYR A 37 -3.74 -10.43 46.09
N THR A 38 -4.75 -11.03 45.44
CA THR A 38 -6.08 -10.43 45.23
C THR A 38 -7.14 -11.52 45.45
N GLN A 39 -8.16 -11.26 46.28
CA GLN A 39 -9.25 -12.20 46.56
C GLN A 39 -10.47 -11.94 45.66
N TYR A 40 -11.13 -13.03 45.25
CA TYR A 40 -12.44 -12.99 44.58
C TYR A 40 -13.58 -12.89 45.61
N PHE A 41 -14.66 -12.20 45.23
CA PHE A 41 -16.01 -12.50 45.71
C PHE A 41 -16.99 -12.50 44.53
N LEU A 42 -17.79 -13.56 44.45
CA LEU A 42 -18.96 -13.68 43.58
C LEU A 42 -20.21 -13.47 44.44
N PHE A 43 -21.17 -12.68 43.95
CA PHE A 43 -22.56 -12.74 44.42
C PHE A 43 -23.54 -12.47 43.28
N THR A 44 -24.65 -13.19 43.31
CA THR A 44 -25.75 -13.12 42.34
C THR A 44 -26.88 -12.23 42.85
N GLY A 45 -27.60 -11.55 41.94
CA GLY A 45 -28.83 -10.83 42.30
C GLY A 45 -29.27 -9.75 41.31
N LEU A 46 -30.40 -9.99 40.62
CA LEU A 46 -31.24 -8.94 40.01
C LEU A 46 -32.17 -8.37 41.10
N PRO A 47 -32.54 -7.07 41.07
CA PRO A 47 -33.77 -6.72 40.33
C PRO A 47 -33.85 -5.31 39.68
N CYS A 48 -34.69 -5.26 38.64
CA CYS A 48 -35.62 -4.20 38.18
C CYS A 48 -35.29 -2.67 38.28
N PHE A 49 -35.31 -2.03 37.10
CA PHE A 49 -35.81 -0.68 36.75
C PHE A 49 -35.87 0.45 37.81
N GLU A 50 -35.08 1.50 37.57
CA GLU A 50 -35.53 2.91 37.66
C GLU A 50 -34.98 3.73 36.47
N ARG A 51 -35.71 4.77 36.03
CA ARG A 51 -35.26 5.71 34.99
C ARG A 51 -34.53 6.90 35.64
N PRO A 52 -33.32 7.27 35.21
CA PRO A 52 -32.76 8.58 35.53
C PRO A 52 -33.23 9.62 34.50
N THR A 53 -34.23 10.43 34.86
CA THR A 53 -34.44 11.72 34.21
C THR A 53 -33.37 12.70 34.70
N SER A 54 -32.38 12.99 33.88
CA SER A 54 -31.56 14.19 34.00
C SER A 54 -31.16 14.68 32.62
N GLU A 55 -31.80 15.76 32.16
CA GLU A 55 -31.30 16.53 31.03
C GLU A 55 -29.98 17.17 31.45
N LYS A 56 -28.87 16.48 31.17
CA LYS A 56 -27.61 17.17 30.97
C LYS A 56 -27.78 17.98 29.69
N ASN A 57 -27.71 19.31 29.81
CA ASN A 57 -27.50 20.20 28.68
C ASN A 57 -26.14 19.88 28.05
N MET A 58 -26.11 18.84 27.21
CA MET A 58 -25.04 18.65 26.24
C MET A 58 -25.16 19.79 25.24
N THR A 59 -24.11 20.59 25.13
CA THR A 59 -23.79 21.28 23.87
C THR A 59 -23.42 20.20 22.85
N THR A 60 -24.44 19.55 22.27
CA THR A 60 -24.26 18.50 21.27
C THR A 60 -23.66 19.12 20.03
N SER A 61 -22.39 18.81 19.75
CA SER A 61 -21.91 18.88 18.38
C SER A 61 -22.83 17.98 17.52
N ASN A 62 -23.35 18.51 16.42
CA ASN A 62 -24.16 17.75 15.46
C ASN A 62 -23.30 16.76 14.65
N ARG A 63 -22.18 16.26 15.20
CA ARG A 63 -21.22 15.39 14.52
C ARG A 63 -21.06 14.06 15.25
N CYS A 64 -20.79 13.02 14.48
CA CYS A 64 -20.41 11.72 14.97
C CYS A 64 -19.02 11.77 15.60
N THR A 65 -18.89 11.25 16.82
CA THR A 65 -17.61 11.08 17.52
C THR A 65 -17.18 9.62 17.66
N GLU A 66 -18.11 8.69 17.40
CA GLU A 66 -17.90 7.24 17.34
C GLU A 66 -19.03 6.60 16.51
N PHE A 67 -19.02 5.27 16.36
CA PHE A 67 -20.17 4.50 15.89
C PHE A 67 -20.81 3.74 17.07
N PRO A 68 -22.13 3.81 17.27
CA PRO A 68 -23.14 4.49 16.46
C PRO A 68 -23.12 6.02 16.64
N ALA A 69 -23.73 6.76 15.71
CA ALA A 69 -23.90 8.20 15.88
C ALA A 69 -24.79 8.52 17.12
N PRO A 70 -24.56 9.64 17.82
CA PRO A 70 -25.36 10.04 18.98
C PRO A 70 -26.87 10.07 18.67
N GLY A 71 -27.65 9.28 19.40
CA GLY A 71 -29.09 9.13 19.23
C GLY A 71 -29.54 7.89 18.44
N LEU A 72 -28.62 7.13 17.82
CA LEU A 72 -28.94 5.84 17.21
C LEU A 72 -28.62 4.66 18.14
N ARG A 73 -29.35 3.56 17.99
CA ARG A 73 -29.07 2.32 18.73
C ARG A 73 -27.76 1.69 18.23
N ASN A 74 -26.95 1.10 19.12
CA ASN A 74 -25.84 0.24 18.71
C ASN A 74 -26.41 -1.11 18.18
N PRO A 75 -26.23 -1.47 16.90
CA PRO A 75 -26.70 -2.74 16.35
C PRO A 75 -25.87 -3.92 16.89
N PHE A 76 -26.50 -5.09 17.00
CA PHE A 76 -25.77 -6.36 17.20
C PHE A 76 -25.60 -7.06 15.85
N ARG A 77 -24.45 -7.69 15.66
CA ARG A 77 -24.19 -8.68 14.61
C ARG A 77 -24.31 -10.06 15.25
N TYR A 78 -25.17 -10.91 14.68
CA TYR A 78 -25.31 -12.32 15.04
C TYR A 78 -24.83 -13.14 13.85
N VAL A 79 -23.75 -13.90 14.04
CA VAL A 79 -23.20 -14.77 12.99
C VAL A 79 -23.57 -16.21 13.31
N THR A 80 -24.13 -16.92 12.33
CA THR A 80 -24.56 -18.31 12.46
C THR A 80 -23.65 -19.25 11.68
N GLY A 81 -23.51 -20.48 12.14
CA GLY A 81 -22.80 -21.56 11.47
C GLY A 81 -23.15 -22.90 12.12
N HIS A 82 -22.18 -23.81 12.21
CA HIS A 82 -22.36 -25.10 12.87
C HIS A 82 -21.29 -25.32 13.94
N ASP A 83 -21.62 -26.08 14.99
CA ASP A 83 -20.66 -26.49 16.01
C ASP A 83 -19.84 -27.73 15.62
N GLY A 84 -19.09 -28.29 16.57
CA GLY A 84 -18.23 -29.46 16.33
C GLY A 84 -18.99 -30.77 16.06
N ASP A 85 -20.26 -30.85 16.43
CA ASP A 85 -21.14 -31.99 16.15
C ASP A 85 -21.93 -31.78 14.83
N GLY A 86 -21.83 -30.58 14.24
CA GLY A 86 -22.50 -30.19 13.00
C GLY A 86 -23.88 -29.56 13.20
N GLU A 87 -24.26 -29.23 14.44
CA GLU A 87 -25.56 -28.64 14.74
C GLU A 87 -25.57 -27.11 14.53
N PRO A 88 -26.66 -26.50 14.00
CA PRO A 88 -26.72 -25.06 13.76
C PRO A 88 -26.61 -24.23 15.04
N THR A 89 -25.70 -23.25 15.06
CA THR A 89 -25.40 -22.44 16.25
C THR A 89 -25.06 -20.98 15.91
N PHE A 90 -25.04 -20.12 16.93
CA PHE A 90 -24.48 -18.76 16.82
C PHE A 90 -22.98 -18.81 17.12
N LEU A 91 -22.16 -18.59 16.08
CA LEU A 91 -20.69 -18.55 16.18
C LEU A 91 -20.21 -17.29 16.90
N LEU A 92 -20.83 -16.14 16.60
CA LEU A 92 -20.46 -14.84 17.16
C LEU A 92 -21.72 -14.02 17.48
N THR A 93 -21.64 -13.25 18.56
CA THR A 93 -22.60 -12.18 18.91
C THR A 93 -21.79 -10.98 19.35
N ASP A 94 -21.69 -9.98 18.48
CA ASP A 94 -20.83 -8.81 18.67
C ASP A 94 -21.48 -7.56 18.02
N HIS A 95 -20.67 -6.55 17.68
CA HIS A 95 -21.14 -5.32 17.03
C HIS A 95 -20.34 -4.92 15.77
N GLY A 96 -19.69 -5.88 15.10
CA GLY A 96 -18.78 -5.69 13.95
C GLY A 96 -17.33 -5.40 14.36
N ASP A 97 -16.37 -5.89 13.57
CA ASP A 97 -14.93 -5.83 13.87
C ASP A 97 -14.30 -4.46 13.60
N HIS A 98 -14.76 -3.74 12.57
CA HIS A 98 -14.13 -2.50 12.08
C HIS A 98 -15.10 -1.33 12.16
N ARG A 99 -14.74 -0.30 12.93
CA ARG A 99 -15.52 0.92 13.17
C ARG A 99 -14.67 2.16 12.94
N ALA A 100 -15.28 3.24 12.43
CA ALA A 100 -14.61 4.53 12.29
C ALA A 100 -15.61 5.69 12.26
N VAL A 101 -15.18 6.88 12.69
CA VAL A 101 -15.79 8.16 12.31
C VAL A 101 -15.35 8.49 10.88
N MET A 102 -16.16 9.25 10.14
CA MET A 102 -15.90 9.63 8.75
C MET A 102 -16.16 11.12 8.52
N LEU A 103 -15.50 11.69 7.50
CA LEU A 103 -15.74 13.04 7.00
C LEU A 103 -15.72 14.09 8.12
N ASP A 104 -14.67 14.07 8.93
CA ASP A 104 -14.48 14.94 10.11
C ASP A 104 -15.68 14.97 11.09
N GLY A 105 -16.50 13.91 11.10
CA GLY A 105 -17.67 13.74 11.94
C GLY A 105 -19.02 13.93 11.25
N GLU A 106 -19.09 14.17 9.94
CA GLU A 106 -20.37 14.17 9.20
C GLU A 106 -21.01 12.76 9.09
N GLY A 107 -20.23 11.70 9.36
CA GLY A 107 -20.76 10.34 9.49
C GLY A 107 -19.92 9.41 10.37
N ALA A 108 -20.41 8.18 10.56
CA ALA A 108 -19.68 7.08 11.19
C ALA A 108 -20.04 5.74 10.52
N GLN A 109 -19.15 4.77 10.59
CA GLN A 109 -19.29 3.47 9.94
C GLN A 109 -19.01 2.29 10.89
N SER A 110 -19.70 1.18 10.64
CA SER A 110 -19.31 -0.15 11.12
C SER A 110 -19.44 -1.17 9.98
N ILE A 111 -18.39 -1.96 9.77
CA ILE A 111 -18.39 -3.07 8.81
C ILE A 111 -18.95 -4.30 9.52
N MET A 112 -20.11 -4.77 9.06
CA MET A 112 -20.80 -5.92 9.61
C MET A 112 -20.23 -7.23 9.06
N TYR A 113 -19.85 -7.25 7.77
CA TYR A 113 -19.30 -8.44 7.13
C TYR A 113 -18.48 -8.07 5.89
N SER A 114 -17.52 -8.91 5.51
CA SER A 114 -16.78 -8.78 4.26
C SER A 114 -16.12 -10.09 3.82
N SER A 115 -16.14 -10.39 2.53
CA SER A 115 -15.44 -11.53 1.93
C SER A 115 -14.50 -11.07 0.81
N ASN A 116 -13.44 -11.83 0.55
CA ASN A 116 -12.57 -11.68 -0.63
C ASN A 116 -13.01 -12.51 -1.84
N SER A 117 -14.15 -13.19 -1.75
CA SER A 117 -14.70 -14.04 -2.81
C SER A 117 -16.22 -14.01 -2.86
N ASN A 118 -16.75 -14.30 -4.04
CA ASN A 118 -18.16 -14.48 -4.35
C ASN A 118 -18.24 -15.43 -5.55
N PRO A 119 -18.63 -16.71 -5.39
CA PRO A 119 -19.14 -17.34 -4.16
C PRO A 119 -18.17 -17.29 -2.97
N VAL A 120 -18.73 -17.14 -1.77
CA VAL A 120 -17.99 -17.07 -0.50
C VAL A 120 -17.67 -18.49 -0.01
N GLU A 121 -16.46 -18.69 0.52
CA GLU A 121 -16.08 -19.94 1.18
C GLU A 121 -16.30 -19.84 2.70
N LEU A 122 -17.01 -20.80 3.29
CA LEU A 122 -17.45 -20.77 4.69
C LEU A 122 -16.91 -21.95 5.52
N THR A 123 -16.29 -22.95 4.88
CA THR A 123 -15.76 -24.14 5.56
C THR A 123 -14.73 -23.72 6.60
N ASN A 124 -14.85 -24.22 7.83
CA ASN A 124 -14.01 -23.85 8.98
C ASN A 124 -14.03 -22.34 9.32
N ASN A 125 -15.05 -21.59 8.89
CA ASN A 125 -15.24 -20.16 9.18
C ASN A 125 -14.10 -19.26 8.66
N VAL A 126 -13.46 -19.63 7.54
CA VAL A 126 -12.33 -18.89 6.95
C VAL A 126 -12.70 -17.46 6.53
N ASP A 127 -13.96 -17.22 6.20
CA ASP A 127 -14.52 -15.90 5.92
C ASP A 127 -14.55 -15.01 7.16
N LEU A 128 -14.86 -15.56 8.34
CA LEU A 128 -14.88 -14.81 9.61
C LEU A 128 -13.46 -14.44 10.06
N GLU A 129 -12.49 -15.34 9.87
CA GLU A 129 -11.08 -15.01 10.09
C GLU A 129 -10.62 -13.93 9.12
N PHE A 130 -10.94 -14.05 7.83
CA PHE A 130 -10.63 -13.03 6.84
C PHE A 130 -11.24 -11.67 7.21
N ALA A 131 -12.54 -11.61 7.50
CA ALA A 131 -13.27 -10.38 7.82
C ALA A 131 -12.73 -9.68 9.07
N ARG A 132 -12.38 -10.44 10.11
CA ARG A 132 -11.78 -9.90 11.34
C ARG A 132 -10.38 -9.34 11.10
N MET A 133 -9.55 -10.04 10.31
CA MET A 133 -8.15 -9.66 10.09
C MET A 133 -7.95 -8.59 9.02
N ASN A 134 -8.90 -8.43 8.09
CA ASN A 134 -8.77 -7.52 6.95
C ASN A 134 -9.88 -6.46 7.01
N ARG A 135 -9.52 -5.21 7.34
CA ARG A 135 -10.42 -4.07 7.17
C ARG A 135 -10.60 -3.81 5.66
N PRO A 136 -11.80 -3.98 5.06
CA PRO A 136 -12.01 -3.61 3.67
C PRO A 136 -11.92 -2.09 3.44
N SER A 137 -11.55 -1.72 2.22
CA SER A 137 -11.82 -0.40 1.65
C SER A 137 -13.33 -0.25 1.38
N LEU A 138 -13.73 0.51 0.35
CA LEU A 138 -15.14 0.62 -0.02
C LEU A 138 -15.70 -0.69 -0.59
N HIS A 139 -14.92 -1.44 -1.38
CA HIS A 139 -15.32 -2.74 -1.94
C HIS A 139 -14.09 -3.64 -2.08
N ILE A 140 -14.27 -4.96 -1.98
CA ILE A 140 -13.21 -5.93 -2.24
C ILE A 140 -13.41 -6.52 -3.64
N PRO A 141 -12.39 -6.53 -4.52
CA PRO A 141 -12.45 -7.23 -5.81
C PRO A 141 -12.85 -8.69 -5.65
N LYS A 142 -13.77 -9.16 -6.50
CA LYS A 142 -14.47 -10.46 -6.45
C LYS A 142 -15.22 -10.77 -5.14
N GLY A 143 -15.29 -9.83 -4.19
CA GLY A 143 -15.81 -10.06 -2.86
C GLY A 143 -17.14 -9.35 -2.59
N CYS A 144 -17.46 -9.23 -1.30
CA CYS A 144 -18.56 -8.40 -0.82
C CYS A 144 -18.15 -7.59 0.42
N VAL A 145 -18.83 -6.47 0.65
CA VAL A 145 -18.71 -5.67 1.89
C VAL A 145 -20.10 -5.26 2.34
N VAL A 146 -20.45 -5.60 3.58
CA VAL A 146 -21.68 -5.16 4.26
C VAL A 146 -21.29 -4.14 5.32
N ARG A 147 -21.69 -2.88 5.14
CA ARG A 147 -21.41 -1.77 6.06
C ARG A 147 -22.68 -1.06 6.49
N MET A 148 -22.73 -0.65 7.74
CA MET A 148 -23.72 0.29 8.25
C MET A 148 -23.07 1.66 8.33
N VAL A 149 -23.74 2.69 7.81
CA VAL A 149 -23.28 4.08 7.84
C VAL A 149 -24.35 4.93 8.52
N ASP A 150 -23.92 5.63 9.56
CA ASP A 150 -24.69 6.60 10.30
C ASP A 150 -24.31 8.00 9.81
N PHE A 151 -25.30 8.80 9.43
CA PHE A 151 -25.14 10.18 8.99
C PHE A 151 -25.51 11.11 10.13
N ALA A 152 -24.66 12.09 10.42
CA ALA A 152 -24.91 13.09 11.45
C ALA A 152 -26.10 14.00 11.04
N PRO A 153 -26.75 14.72 11.99
CA PRO A 153 -27.83 15.67 11.67
C PRO A 153 -27.40 16.73 10.64
N GLY A 154 -27.98 16.66 9.44
CA GLY A 154 -27.67 17.52 8.29
C GLY A 154 -26.43 17.12 7.48
N GLY A 155 -25.70 16.08 7.90
CA GLY A 155 -24.44 15.67 7.31
C GLY A 155 -24.59 15.18 5.86
N GLU A 156 -23.60 15.50 5.04
CA GLU A 156 -23.55 15.16 3.62
C GLU A 156 -22.19 14.64 3.17
N SER A 157 -22.18 13.91 2.07
CA SER A 157 -20.96 13.51 1.36
C SER A 157 -20.64 14.49 0.22
N ASN A 158 -19.42 14.41 -0.33
CA ASN A 158 -19.19 14.88 -1.70
C ASN A 158 -19.94 13.99 -2.72
N MET A 159 -20.02 14.43 -3.98
CA MET A 159 -20.43 13.55 -5.08
C MET A 159 -19.32 12.51 -5.34
N HIS A 160 -19.70 11.24 -5.49
CA HIS A 160 -18.78 10.10 -5.67
C HIS A 160 -19.39 8.95 -6.49
N ARG A 161 -18.54 8.10 -7.06
CA ARG A 161 -18.85 6.85 -7.77
C ARG A 161 -17.89 5.74 -7.32
N ALA A 162 -18.45 4.76 -6.63
CA ALA A 162 -17.86 3.43 -6.54
C ALA A 162 -18.09 2.64 -7.85
N LEU A 163 -17.13 1.81 -8.25
CA LEU A 163 -17.33 0.80 -9.28
C LEU A 163 -17.79 -0.50 -8.62
N SER A 164 -19.00 -0.46 -8.07
CA SER A 164 -19.65 -1.60 -7.42
C SER A 164 -21.15 -1.61 -7.71
N LEU A 165 -21.79 -2.75 -7.46
CA LEU A 165 -23.23 -2.82 -7.28
C LEU A 165 -23.52 -2.53 -5.82
N GLY A 166 -23.93 -1.29 -5.53
CA GLY A 166 -24.27 -0.84 -4.18
C GLY A 166 -25.76 -0.96 -3.90
N ILE A 167 -26.14 -1.85 -2.99
CA ILE A 167 -27.50 -2.01 -2.50
C ILE A 167 -27.59 -1.31 -1.14
N GLY A 168 -28.31 -0.19 -1.05
CA GLY A 168 -28.43 0.62 0.16
C GLY A 168 -29.84 0.62 0.71
N THR A 169 -30.04 0.13 1.93
CA THR A 169 -31.35 0.11 2.61
C THR A 169 -31.34 1.12 3.74
N VAL A 170 -32.26 2.09 3.72
CA VAL A 170 -32.42 3.03 4.83
C VAL A 170 -33.00 2.31 6.04
N CYS A 171 -32.34 2.41 7.20
CA CYS A 171 -32.78 1.78 8.44
C CYS A 171 -33.48 2.76 9.38
N GLU A 172 -32.95 3.98 9.50
CA GLU A 172 -33.43 5.02 10.43
C GLU A 172 -33.27 6.41 9.80
N GLY A 173 -34.17 7.35 10.09
CA GLY A 173 -34.14 8.71 9.53
C GLY A 173 -34.58 8.81 8.06
N GLU A 174 -34.39 9.99 7.46
CA GLU A 174 -34.60 10.24 6.02
C GLU A 174 -33.30 10.71 5.39
N VAL A 175 -32.94 10.15 4.22
CA VAL A 175 -31.72 10.50 3.48
C VAL A 175 -32.04 10.84 2.04
N GLU A 176 -31.45 11.92 1.54
CA GLU A 176 -31.49 12.32 0.15
C GLU A 176 -30.33 11.70 -0.62
N LEU A 177 -30.65 11.08 -1.75
CA LEU A 177 -29.70 10.65 -2.76
C LEU A 177 -29.78 11.60 -3.97
N SER A 178 -28.73 12.38 -4.19
CA SER A 178 -28.56 13.23 -5.39
C SER A 178 -27.69 12.50 -6.43
N LEU A 179 -28.06 12.57 -7.71
CA LEU A 179 -27.30 12.01 -8.85
C LEU A 179 -26.70 13.10 -9.77
N SER A 180 -26.91 14.37 -9.46
CA SER A 180 -26.33 15.52 -10.16
C SER A 180 -25.75 16.53 -9.16
N GLN A 181 -24.66 17.21 -9.53
CA GLN A 181 -24.03 18.21 -8.63
C GLN A 181 -24.99 19.33 -8.24
N ASP A 182 -25.82 19.78 -9.19
CA ASP A 182 -26.85 20.80 -9.00
C ASP A 182 -28.10 20.33 -8.21
N GLY A 183 -28.10 19.07 -7.76
CA GLY A 183 -29.17 18.48 -6.96
C GLY A 183 -30.51 18.28 -7.67
N LYS A 184 -30.64 18.60 -8.97
CA LYS A 184 -31.93 18.50 -9.69
C LYS A 184 -32.41 17.06 -9.90
N VAL A 185 -31.49 16.10 -9.96
CA VAL A 185 -31.81 14.67 -10.04
C VAL A 185 -31.63 14.05 -8.66
N ASN A 186 -32.66 14.07 -7.81
CA ASN A 186 -32.60 13.51 -6.46
C ASN A 186 -33.84 12.67 -6.08
N ARG A 187 -33.72 11.92 -4.99
CA ARG A 187 -34.83 11.30 -4.23
C ARG A 187 -34.55 11.35 -2.73
N VAL A 188 -35.56 11.64 -1.92
CA VAL A 188 -35.55 11.38 -0.48
C VAL A 188 -36.05 9.96 -0.23
N LEU A 189 -35.29 9.20 0.54
CA LEU A 189 -35.49 7.80 0.89
C LEU A 189 -35.81 7.69 2.39
N ARG A 190 -36.71 6.77 2.74
CA ARG A 190 -37.27 6.54 4.08
C ARG A 190 -36.94 5.14 4.59
N PRO A 191 -37.09 4.84 5.90
CA PRO A 191 -36.80 3.53 6.43
C PRO A 191 -37.56 2.41 5.70
N GLY A 192 -36.82 1.42 5.21
CA GLY A 192 -37.32 0.35 4.35
C GLY A 192 -37.15 0.58 2.83
N ASP A 193 -36.89 1.80 2.38
CA ASP A 193 -36.54 2.06 0.98
C ASP A 193 -35.15 1.50 0.64
N VAL A 194 -35.03 0.91 -0.55
CA VAL A 194 -33.80 0.29 -1.06
C VAL A 194 -33.36 0.99 -2.35
N ILE A 195 -32.14 1.51 -2.38
CA ILE A 195 -31.45 1.90 -3.62
C ILE A 195 -30.67 0.70 -4.19
N VAL A 196 -30.69 0.57 -5.51
CA VAL A 196 -29.75 -0.29 -6.26
C VAL A 196 -28.90 0.62 -7.15
N ASN A 197 -27.76 1.06 -6.61
CA ASN A 197 -26.81 1.91 -7.32
C ASN A 197 -25.91 1.05 -8.22
N ARG A 198 -25.98 1.30 -9.53
CA ARG A 198 -25.22 0.60 -10.57
C ARG A 198 -24.09 1.49 -11.08
N CYS A 199 -23.10 1.78 -10.22
CA CYS A 199 -21.99 2.71 -10.49
C CYS A 199 -22.45 4.12 -10.91
N ALA A 200 -23.58 4.60 -10.39
CA ALA A 200 -24.04 5.96 -10.62
C ALA A 200 -23.28 6.94 -9.71
N MET A 201 -22.82 8.07 -10.27
CA MET A 201 -22.24 9.16 -9.47
C MET A 201 -23.33 9.74 -8.57
N HIS A 202 -23.06 9.90 -7.28
CA HIS A 202 -24.08 10.27 -6.31
C HIS A 202 -23.55 10.97 -5.07
N ARG A 203 -24.43 11.67 -4.34
CA ARG A 203 -24.18 12.25 -3.01
C ARG A 203 -25.29 11.82 -2.07
N TRP A 204 -24.91 11.49 -0.83
CA TRP A 204 -25.82 11.26 0.29
C TRP A 204 -25.93 12.51 1.16
N ARG A 205 -27.12 12.80 1.68
CA ARG A 205 -27.37 13.88 2.65
C ARG A 205 -28.47 13.49 3.62
N ASN A 206 -28.23 13.59 4.92
CA ASN A 206 -29.30 13.51 5.92
C ASN A 206 -30.19 14.75 5.81
N THR A 207 -31.51 14.57 5.62
CA THR A 207 -32.43 15.71 5.45
C THR A 207 -32.77 16.40 6.78
N SER A 208 -32.59 15.70 7.91
CA SER A 208 -32.90 16.18 9.25
C SER A 208 -31.73 16.94 9.86
N LYS A 209 -31.96 18.16 10.34
CA LYS A 209 -30.95 18.98 11.06
C LYS A 209 -30.82 18.66 12.54
N GLU A 210 -31.67 17.79 13.08
CA GLU A 210 -31.79 17.51 14.52
C GLU A 210 -31.56 16.04 14.88
N LYS A 211 -31.70 15.12 13.91
CA LYS A 211 -31.66 13.68 14.14
C LYS A 211 -30.71 13.00 13.17
N PRO A 212 -29.90 12.03 13.63
CA PRO A 212 -29.09 11.22 12.74
C PRO A 212 -29.97 10.32 11.84
N ALA A 213 -29.38 9.80 10.78
CA ALA A 213 -29.97 8.81 9.89
C ALA A 213 -29.01 7.63 9.69
N ARG A 214 -29.52 6.49 9.21
CA ARG A 214 -28.75 5.24 9.06
C ARG A 214 -29.10 4.52 7.77
N VAL A 215 -28.07 4.04 7.07
CA VAL A 215 -28.19 3.22 5.86
C VAL A 215 -27.30 2.00 5.97
N LEU A 216 -27.84 0.81 5.68
CA LEU A 216 -27.08 -0.43 5.50
C LEU A 216 -26.75 -0.58 4.00
N PHE A 217 -25.46 -0.62 3.66
CA PHE A 217 -24.99 -0.88 2.31
C PHE A 217 -24.40 -2.29 2.20
N VAL A 218 -24.86 -3.03 1.19
CA VAL A 218 -24.20 -4.23 0.66
C VAL A 218 -23.57 -3.84 -0.67
N MET A 219 -22.26 -4.00 -0.79
CA MET A 219 -21.52 -3.70 -2.01
C MET A 219 -20.91 -4.99 -2.56
N LEU A 220 -21.19 -5.26 -3.82
CA LEU A 220 -20.64 -6.37 -4.58
C LEU A 220 -19.71 -5.83 -5.67
N ASP A 221 -18.62 -6.55 -5.92
CA ASP A 221 -17.77 -6.26 -7.08
C ASP A 221 -18.54 -6.45 -8.40
N VAL A 222 -18.11 -5.75 -9.44
CA VAL A 222 -18.76 -5.78 -10.76
C VAL A 222 -17.74 -5.78 -11.89
N GLU A 223 -18.12 -6.44 -12.99
CA GLU A 223 -17.42 -6.27 -14.26
C GLU A 223 -17.43 -4.79 -14.70
N PRO A 224 -16.40 -4.32 -15.43
CA PRO A 224 -16.31 -2.93 -15.89
C PRO A 224 -17.58 -2.47 -16.64
N VAL A 225 -18.19 -1.39 -16.16
CA VAL A 225 -19.43 -0.85 -16.72
C VAL A 225 -19.10 0.13 -17.84
N PHE A 226 -19.64 -0.10 -19.03
CA PHE A 226 -19.48 0.77 -20.20
C PHE A 226 -20.75 1.57 -20.49
N VAL A 227 -20.60 2.88 -20.71
CA VAL A 227 -21.65 3.80 -21.14
C VAL A 227 -21.16 4.57 -22.37
N ASN A 228 -21.92 4.54 -23.46
CA ASN A 228 -21.55 5.16 -24.75
C ASN A 228 -20.14 4.76 -25.24
N GLY A 229 -19.75 3.50 -25.04
CA GLY A 229 -18.44 2.96 -25.43
C GLY A 229 -17.27 3.36 -24.52
N LYS A 230 -17.50 4.10 -23.44
CA LYS A 230 -16.48 4.46 -22.44
C LYS A 230 -16.72 3.70 -21.13
N ALA A 231 -15.65 3.19 -20.52
CA ALA A 231 -15.74 2.64 -19.16
C ALA A 231 -16.07 3.76 -18.17
N LEU A 232 -16.84 3.45 -17.12
CA LEU A 232 -17.07 4.37 -16.01
C LEU A 232 -15.84 4.43 -15.11
N GLU A 233 -15.45 5.64 -14.72
CA GLU A 233 -14.29 5.91 -13.88
C GLU A 233 -14.68 5.95 -12.39
N PHE A 234 -13.86 5.33 -11.54
CA PHE A 234 -13.97 5.43 -10.08
C PHE A 234 -13.56 6.84 -9.61
N ASP A 235 -14.39 7.46 -8.77
CA ASP A 235 -14.13 8.80 -8.24
C ASP A 235 -14.79 8.92 -6.86
N MET A 236 -14.03 8.93 -5.77
CA MET A 236 -14.62 9.14 -4.44
C MET A 236 -14.45 10.57 -3.92
N GLY A 237 -13.82 11.49 -4.66
CA GLY A 237 -13.46 12.81 -4.14
C GLY A 237 -12.87 12.76 -2.72
N GLU A 238 -13.45 13.50 -1.79
CA GLU A 238 -12.98 13.60 -0.41
C GLU A 238 -13.10 12.29 0.40
N LEU A 239 -14.08 11.45 0.09
CA LEU A 239 -14.23 10.10 0.67
C LEU A 239 -13.05 9.17 0.37
N MET A 240 -12.11 9.52 -0.54
CA MET A 240 -10.85 8.78 -0.68
C MET A 240 -10.05 8.70 0.62
N LYS A 241 -10.18 9.69 1.52
CA LYS A 241 -9.52 9.68 2.84
C LYS A 241 -10.02 8.52 3.74
N GLU A 242 -11.28 8.10 3.55
CA GLU A 242 -11.98 7.12 4.40
C GLU A 242 -11.86 5.68 3.88
N TYR A 243 -11.51 5.54 2.59
CA TYR A 243 -11.50 4.29 1.83
C TYR A 243 -10.17 4.03 1.12
N GLY A 244 -9.12 4.80 1.43
CA GLY A 244 -7.85 4.86 0.70
C GLY A 244 -6.94 3.63 0.80
N ASP A 245 -7.31 2.62 1.60
CA ASP A 245 -6.60 1.34 1.74
C ASP A 245 -6.86 0.39 0.56
N TYR A 246 -6.68 0.89 -0.67
CA TYR A 246 -6.55 0.07 -1.86
C TYR A 246 -5.13 -0.53 -1.92
N LYS A 247 -5.03 -1.82 -2.22
CA LYS A 247 -3.73 -2.47 -2.45
C LYS A 247 -3.11 -1.94 -3.75
N GLU A 248 -1.79 -2.01 -3.82
CA GLU A 248 -1.03 -1.63 -5.01
C GLU A 248 -1.55 -2.37 -6.27
N GLY A 249 -2.22 -1.65 -7.17
CA GLY A 249 -2.83 -2.20 -8.40
C GLY A 249 -4.37 -2.18 -8.45
N GLU A 250 -5.05 -1.82 -7.35
CA GLU A 250 -6.51 -1.66 -7.28
C GLU A 250 -6.97 -0.22 -7.63
N GLY A 251 -8.26 -0.04 -7.94
CA GLY A 251 -8.85 1.25 -8.34
C GLY A 251 -8.82 1.53 -9.86
N ALA A 252 -9.65 2.48 -10.32
CA ALA A 252 -9.84 2.74 -11.77
C ALA A 252 -8.94 3.84 -12.36
N ASN A 253 -8.36 4.72 -11.54
CA ASN A 253 -7.36 5.71 -11.97
C ASN A 253 -5.98 5.04 -12.13
N LYS A 254 -5.94 3.96 -12.93
CA LYS A 254 -4.79 3.08 -13.16
C LYS A 254 -3.65 3.84 -13.84
N LYS A 255 -2.75 4.39 -13.04
CA LYS A 255 -1.39 4.70 -13.48
C LYS A 255 -0.56 3.43 -13.44
N THR A 256 0.30 3.26 -14.44
CA THR A 256 1.03 2.01 -14.66
C THR A 256 2.37 2.05 -13.94
N GLY A 257 2.59 1.16 -12.98
CA GLY A 257 3.91 1.01 -12.34
C GLY A 257 5.01 0.63 -13.34
N LEU A 258 6.23 1.11 -13.10
CA LEU A 258 7.38 0.99 -14.02
C LEU A 258 7.63 -0.44 -14.53
N GLY A 259 7.47 -1.47 -13.70
CA GLY A 259 7.66 -2.87 -14.14
C GLY A 259 6.66 -3.36 -15.20
N TYR A 260 5.41 -2.90 -15.15
CA TYR A 260 4.39 -3.24 -16.14
C TYR A 260 4.57 -2.42 -17.43
N GLU A 261 5.03 -1.17 -17.30
CA GLU A 261 5.46 -0.36 -18.45
C GLU A 261 6.67 -0.96 -19.17
N LEU A 262 7.70 -1.37 -18.41
CA LEU A 262 8.86 -2.12 -18.92
C LEU A 262 8.42 -3.37 -19.68
N THR A 263 7.46 -4.12 -19.12
CA THR A 263 6.88 -5.29 -19.80
C THR A 263 6.25 -4.89 -21.13
N ARG A 264 5.51 -3.78 -21.20
CA ARG A 264 4.86 -3.29 -22.42
C ARG A 264 5.83 -2.81 -23.49
N GLN A 265 6.90 -2.12 -23.11
CA GLN A 265 7.88 -1.64 -24.09
C GLN A 265 8.79 -2.77 -24.57
N LEU A 266 9.27 -3.64 -23.66
CA LEU A 266 10.18 -4.74 -24.01
C LEU A 266 9.49 -5.86 -24.81
N SER A 267 8.21 -6.14 -24.57
CA SER A 267 7.48 -7.20 -25.30
C SER A 267 7.17 -6.84 -26.76
N LYS A 268 7.11 -5.54 -27.10
CA LYS A 268 6.89 -5.06 -28.48
C LYS A 268 8.04 -5.41 -29.43
N GLU A 269 9.23 -5.69 -28.90
CA GLU A 269 10.38 -6.16 -29.68
C GLU A 269 10.31 -7.69 -29.84
N HIS A 270 10.01 -8.14 -31.06
CA HIS A 270 9.78 -9.56 -31.38
C HIS A 270 10.97 -10.51 -31.09
N GLY A 271 12.17 -9.99 -30.81
CA GLY A 271 13.33 -10.78 -30.39
C GLY A 271 13.40 -11.05 -28.88
N ASN A 272 12.63 -10.32 -28.06
CA ASN A 272 12.70 -10.39 -26.60
C ASN A 272 11.75 -11.46 -26.06
N THR A 273 12.20 -12.20 -25.05
CA THR A 273 11.35 -13.00 -24.15
C THR A 273 11.31 -12.30 -22.80
N VAL A 274 10.14 -11.82 -22.38
CA VAL A 274 9.97 -11.05 -21.14
C VAL A 274 9.45 -11.96 -20.04
N VAL A 275 10.18 -12.05 -18.93
CA VAL A 275 9.79 -12.85 -17.76
C VAL A 275 9.56 -11.92 -16.58
N GLY A 276 8.30 -11.68 -16.24
CA GLY A 276 7.89 -10.89 -15.07
C GLY A 276 7.80 -11.75 -13.81
N ILE A 277 8.51 -11.36 -12.76
CA ILE A 277 8.40 -11.95 -11.42
C ILE A 277 7.46 -11.06 -10.59
N VAL A 278 6.39 -11.63 -10.04
CA VAL A 278 5.34 -10.90 -9.31
C VAL A 278 4.86 -11.65 -8.08
N ARG A 279 4.33 -10.92 -7.09
CA ARG A 279 3.73 -11.51 -5.88
C ARG A 279 2.34 -12.13 -6.12
N ASP A 280 1.59 -11.60 -7.08
CA ASP A 280 0.25 -12.09 -7.45
C ASP A 280 0.23 -12.35 -8.97
N LYS A 281 0.43 -13.62 -9.35
CA LYS A 281 0.38 -14.04 -10.76
C LYS A 281 -1.05 -14.04 -11.31
N PRO A 282 -2.09 -14.53 -10.62
CA PRO A 282 -3.48 -14.44 -11.11
C PRO A 282 -3.93 -13.03 -11.48
N ALA A 283 -3.72 -12.03 -10.62
CA ALA A 283 -4.07 -10.64 -10.89
C ALA A 283 -3.25 -10.05 -12.03
N THR A 284 -1.94 -10.35 -12.08
CA THR A 284 -1.04 -9.90 -13.15
C THR A 284 -1.46 -10.47 -14.51
N VAL A 285 -1.71 -11.78 -14.59
CA VAL A 285 -2.16 -12.45 -15.83
C VAL A 285 -3.51 -11.91 -16.29
N ASN A 286 -4.45 -11.68 -15.37
CA ASN A 286 -5.73 -11.05 -15.71
C ASN A 286 -5.57 -9.60 -16.20
N LYS A 287 -4.66 -8.83 -15.59
CA LYS A 287 -4.34 -7.47 -16.04
C LYS A 287 -3.69 -7.48 -17.43
N ILE A 288 -2.89 -8.49 -17.76
CA ILE A 288 -2.27 -8.66 -19.10
C ILE A 288 -3.31 -9.07 -20.14
N SER A 289 -4.24 -9.98 -19.84
CA SER A 289 -5.26 -10.44 -20.80
C SER A 289 -6.30 -9.35 -21.15
N GLN A 290 -6.55 -8.44 -20.20
CA GLN A 290 -7.43 -7.27 -20.39
C GLN A 290 -6.75 -6.09 -21.11
N ASP A 291 -5.42 -6.06 -21.21
CA ASP A 291 -4.67 -4.98 -21.86
C ASP A 291 -4.61 -5.17 -23.39
N GLY A 292 -5.05 -4.15 -24.13
CA GLY A 292 -5.20 -4.22 -25.59
C GLY A 292 -3.88 -4.31 -26.38
N GLU A 293 -2.74 -4.01 -25.77
CA GLU A 293 -1.41 -4.17 -26.36
C GLU A 293 -0.74 -5.48 -25.90
N LEU A 294 -0.85 -5.83 -24.62
CA LEU A 294 -0.17 -7.01 -24.04
C LEU A 294 -0.88 -8.33 -24.35
N ASN A 295 -2.21 -8.36 -24.49
CA ASN A 295 -2.96 -9.61 -24.65
C ASN A 295 -2.68 -10.38 -25.95
N ARG A 296 -1.94 -9.77 -26.88
CA ARG A 296 -1.46 -10.38 -28.13
C ARG A 296 -0.01 -10.88 -28.06
N GLN A 297 0.70 -10.58 -26.98
CA GLN A 297 2.14 -10.83 -26.86
C GLN A 297 2.40 -12.23 -26.28
N SER A 298 2.76 -13.18 -27.14
CA SER A 298 3.08 -14.57 -26.75
C SER A 298 4.45 -14.73 -26.08
N ASN A 299 5.26 -13.68 -26.05
CA ASN A 299 6.61 -13.63 -25.46
C ASN A 299 6.63 -13.08 -24.02
N ILE A 300 5.47 -12.88 -23.39
CA ILE A 300 5.36 -12.49 -21.98
C ILE A 300 5.07 -13.73 -21.13
N HIS A 301 5.91 -13.95 -20.13
CA HIS A 301 5.76 -15.01 -19.13
C HIS A 301 5.69 -14.40 -17.73
N VAL A 302 4.84 -14.95 -16.87
CA VAL A 302 4.66 -14.49 -15.49
C VAL A 302 4.99 -15.63 -14.53
N ILE A 303 5.89 -15.35 -13.59
CA ILE A 303 6.30 -16.26 -12.51
C ILE A 303 5.86 -15.64 -11.19
N GLU A 304 5.32 -16.47 -10.30
CA GLU A 304 4.95 -16.05 -8.94
C GLU A 304 6.15 -16.24 -8.01
N ALA A 305 6.62 -15.15 -7.39
CA ALA A 305 7.54 -15.17 -6.26
C ALA A 305 7.53 -13.81 -5.54
N ASP A 306 7.60 -13.83 -4.22
CA ASP A 306 8.05 -12.66 -3.46
C ASP A 306 9.59 -12.59 -3.49
N LEU A 307 10.15 -11.38 -3.58
CA LEU A 307 11.60 -11.21 -3.51
C LEU A 307 12.14 -11.57 -2.11
N THR A 308 11.35 -11.41 -1.04
CA THR A 308 11.79 -11.75 0.32
C THR A 308 11.80 -13.25 0.60
N ASP A 309 11.19 -14.09 -0.25
CA ASP A 309 11.30 -15.55 -0.16
C ASP A 309 12.43 -16.07 -1.07
N TYR A 310 13.55 -16.41 -0.45
CA TYR A 310 14.72 -16.99 -1.11
C TYR A 310 14.42 -18.30 -1.88
N ASN A 311 13.50 -19.14 -1.38
CA ASN A 311 13.14 -20.39 -2.04
C ASN A 311 12.19 -20.16 -3.22
N ALA A 312 11.27 -19.20 -3.11
CA ALA A 312 10.46 -18.74 -4.24
C ALA A 312 11.36 -18.15 -5.34
N LEU A 313 12.30 -17.27 -5.00
CA LEU A 313 13.29 -16.73 -5.95
C LEU A 313 14.14 -17.83 -6.62
N LYS A 314 14.61 -18.82 -5.87
CA LYS A 314 15.38 -19.96 -6.41
C LYS A 314 14.53 -20.81 -7.38
N SER A 315 13.24 -20.94 -7.10
CA SER A 315 12.27 -21.60 -7.98
C SER A 315 12.02 -20.76 -9.24
N ALA A 316 11.90 -19.44 -9.10
CA ALA A 316 11.75 -18.51 -10.22
C ALA A 316 12.95 -18.49 -11.18
N VAL A 317 14.19 -18.63 -10.69
CA VAL A 317 15.37 -18.88 -11.55
C VAL A 317 15.22 -20.17 -12.35
N SER A 318 14.76 -21.23 -11.69
CA SER A 318 14.60 -22.55 -12.29
C SER A 318 13.48 -22.59 -13.35
N GLU A 319 12.42 -21.79 -13.16
CA GLU A 319 11.36 -21.58 -14.16
C GLU A 319 11.82 -20.67 -15.30
N THR A 320 12.49 -19.56 -15.01
CA THR A 320 13.08 -18.66 -16.02
C THR A 320 14.01 -19.44 -16.94
N ALA A 321 14.88 -20.28 -16.38
CA ALA A 321 15.78 -21.13 -17.16
C ALA A 321 15.07 -22.10 -18.12
N LYS A 322 13.87 -22.59 -17.77
CA LYS A 322 13.05 -23.43 -18.67
C LYS A 322 12.44 -22.60 -19.80
N ILE A 323 12.02 -21.38 -19.51
CA ILE A 323 11.40 -20.45 -20.47
C ILE A 323 12.45 -19.94 -21.48
N THR A 324 13.64 -19.56 -21.02
CA THR A 324 14.66 -18.87 -21.83
C THR A 324 15.76 -19.77 -22.38
N GLY A 325 15.64 -21.10 -22.22
CA GLY A 325 16.68 -22.05 -22.63
C GLY A 325 17.95 -22.03 -21.76
N GLY A 326 17.90 -21.43 -20.57
CA GLY A 326 18.96 -21.51 -19.56
C GLY A 326 19.96 -20.34 -19.54
N SER A 327 19.62 -19.22 -20.17
CA SER A 327 20.40 -17.97 -20.23
C SER A 327 19.49 -16.75 -20.20
N ILE A 328 19.97 -15.60 -19.73
CA ILE A 328 19.28 -14.30 -19.87
C ILE A 328 20.27 -13.19 -20.21
N ASP A 329 19.83 -12.19 -20.95
CA ASP A 329 20.66 -11.03 -21.33
C ASP A 329 20.53 -9.86 -20.36
N TYR A 330 19.34 -9.65 -19.81
CA TYR A 330 19.02 -8.53 -18.91
C TYR A 330 18.35 -9.03 -17.63
N LEU A 331 18.75 -8.46 -16.50
CA LEU A 331 18.04 -8.56 -15.22
C LEU A 331 17.70 -7.15 -14.72
N ILE A 332 16.42 -6.82 -14.60
CA ILE A 332 15.96 -5.49 -14.19
C ILE A 332 15.38 -5.57 -12.77
N ALA A 333 16.14 -5.09 -11.78
CA ALA A 333 15.70 -4.95 -10.39
C ALA A 333 14.81 -3.71 -10.24
N ASN A 334 13.53 -3.88 -10.58
CA ASN A 334 12.50 -2.84 -10.45
C ASN A 334 11.74 -2.90 -9.11
N ALA A 335 11.44 -4.10 -8.61
CA ALA A 335 10.57 -4.26 -7.45
C ALA A 335 11.24 -3.77 -6.15
N ALA A 336 10.48 -2.98 -5.38
CA ALA A 336 10.92 -2.29 -4.19
C ALA A 336 9.72 -2.03 -3.27
N TYR A 337 9.97 -1.93 -1.97
CA TYR A 337 9.07 -1.30 -1.01
C TYR A 337 9.34 0.21 -1.01
N VAL A 338 8.27 1.01 -1.09
CA VAL A 338 8.29 2.46 -0.95
C VAL A 338 7.54 2.77 0.34
N SER A 339 8.22 3.40 1.29
CA SER A 339 7.62 3.75 2.58
C SER A 339 6.60 4.87 2.42
N LYS A 340 5.48 4.72 3.12
CA LYS A 340 4.49 5.79 3.37
C LYS A 340 4.77 6.56 4.68
N PHE A 341 5.63 6.01 5.53
CA PHE A 341 5.98 6.55 6.85
C PHE A 341 7.02 7.66 6.74
N ASP A 342 8.04 7.48 5.89
CA ASP A 342 9.15 8.44 5.75
C ASP A 342 8.93 9.53 4.69
N THR A 343 7.82 9.49 3.96
CA THR A 343 7.70 10.18 2.66
C THR A 343 7.84 11.70 2.77
N PHE A 344 7.41 12.29 3.88
CA PHE A 344 7.28 13.73 4.06
C PHE A 344 7.98 14.28 5.31
N ASP A 345 8.53 13.42 6.15
CA ASP A 345 9.10 13.79 7.44
C ASP A 345 10.63 13.60 7.49
N PRO A 346 11.39 14.56 8.03
CA PRO A 346 12.85 14.45 8.14
C PRO A 346 13.24 13.44 9.23
N LEU A 347 14.44 12.87 9.10
CA LEU A 347 14.92 11.77 9.97
C LEU A 347 14.88 12.11 11.48
N GLY A 348 15.09 13.38 11.84
CA GLY A 348 15.00 13.84 13.23
C GLY A 348 13.57 13.88 13.79
N VAL A 349 12.55 14.04 12.94
CA VAL A 349 11.13 13.94 13.32
C VAL A 349 10.75 12.47 13.49
N LEU A 350 11.10 11.62 12.52
CA LEU A 350 10.88 10.17 12.56
C LEU A 350 11.53 9.52 13.80
N GLY A 351 12.67 10.05 14.26
CA GLY A 351 13.35 9.60 15.49
C GLY A 351 12.51 9.69 16.77
N ASN A 352 11.43 10.47 16.79
CA ASN A 352 10.48 10.53 17.91
C ASN A 352 9.50 9.35 17.93
N ILE A 353 9.43 8.55 16.86
CA ILE A 353 8.61 7.35 16.72
C ILE A 353 9.53 6.13 16.48
N PRO A 354 10.44 5.81 17.43
CA PRO A 354 11.61 4.97 17.16
C PRO A 354 11.26 3.55 16.73
N LYS A 355 10.10 3.01 17.17
CA LYS A 355 9.67 1.65 16.82
C LYS A 355 9.20 1.55 15.37
N GLU A 356 8.44 2.52 14.89
CA GLU A 356 7.98 2.56 13.49
C GLU A 356 9.14 2.86 12.54
N LEU A 357 10.06 3.76 12.93
CA LEU A 357 11.33 3.99 12.23
C LEU A 357 12.14 2.69 12.10
N GLU A 358 12.32 1.94 13.19
CA GLU A 358 13.07 0.69 13.20
C GLU A 358 12.45 -0.37 12.27
N ASP A 359 11.12 -0.56 12.34
CA ASP A 359 10.43 -1.59 11.56
C ASP A 359 10.32 -1.23 10.08
N ASP A 360 10.07 0.04 9.74
CA ASP A 360 9.99 0.49 8.35
C ASP A 360 11.39 0.50 7.68
N LEU A 361 12.44 0.93 8.40
CA LEU A 361 13.82 0.83 7.91
C LEU A 361 14.25 -0.62 7.71
N LYS A 362 13.86 -1.55 8.59
CA LYS A 362 14.10 -3.00 8.38
C LYS A 362 13.40 -3.50 7.14
N MET A 363 12.10 -3.21 6.97
CA MET A 363 11.34 -3.60 5.78
C MET A 363 11.97 -3.07 4.49
N LEU A 364 12.42 -1.81 4.51
CA LEU A 364 13.17 -1.20 3.40
C LEU A 364 14.49 -1.92 3.12
N PHE A 365 15.25 -2.33 4.14
CA PHE A 365 16.47 -3.11 3.93
C PHE A 365 16.19 -4.54 3.43
N ASP A 366 15.22 -5.23 4.00
CA ASP A 366 14.86 -6.59 3.63
C ASP A 366 14.42 -6.65 2.16
N VAL A 367 13.54 -5.73 1.72
CA VAL A 367 13.03 -5.70 0.33
C VAL A 367 14.00 -5.03 -0.63
N ASN A 368 14.46 -3.79 -0.36
CA ASN A 368 15.21 -3.01 -1.35
C ASN A 368 16.68 -3.39 -1.44
N VAL A 369 17.23 -4.08 -0.43
CA VAL A 369 18.66 -4.41 -0.35
C VAL A 369 18.87 -5.93 -0.30
N VAL A 370 18.45 -6.60 0.78
CA VAL A 370 18.77 -8.03 1.01
C VAL A 370 18.15 -8.93 -0.06
N ALA A 371 16.86 -8.78 -0.31
CA ALA A 371 16.14 -9.54 -1.34
C ALA A 371 16.68 -9.29 -2.76
N ASN A 372 17.08 -8.05 -3.07
CA ASN A 372 17.71 -7.73 -4.36
C ASN A 372 19.15 -8.28 -4.48
N ILE A 373 19.91 -8.34 -3.39
CA ILE A 373 21.21 -9.05 -3.35
C ILE A 373 21.00 -10.56 -3.57
N HIS A 374 19.96 -11.16 -3.01
CA HIS A 374 19.60 -12.56 -3.29
C HIS A 374 19.21 -12.77 -4.76
N LEU A 375 18.36 -11.90 -5.32
CA LEU A 375 18.00 -11.89 -6.74
C LEU A 375 19.25 -11.90 -7.64
N PHE A 376 20.22 -11.01 -7.39
CA PHE A 376 21.45 -10.93 -8.17
C PHE A 376 22.29 -12.21 -8.08
N ASN A 377 22.54 -12.71 -6.87
CA ASN A 377 23.29 -13.96 -6.68
C ASN A 377 22.63 -15.15 -7.39
N LEU A 378 21.30 -15.26 -7.30
CA LEU A 378 20.53 -16.37 -7.86
C LEU A 378 20.43 -16.32 -9.39
N PHE A 379 20.30 -15.13 -10.01
CA PHE A 379 20.18 -14.98 -11.46
C PHE A 379 21.52 -14.84 -12.21
N THR A 380 22.62 -14.48 -11.54
CA THR A 380 23.95 -14.35 -12.17
C THR A 380 24.39 -15.60 -12.97
N PRO A 381 24.13 -16.86 -12.54
CA PRO A 381 24.44 -18.05 -13.34
C PRO A 381 23.71 -18.16 -14.69
N LEU A 382 22.58 -17.47 -14.88
CA LEU A 382 21.88 -17.35 -16.17
C LEU A 382 22.45 -16.18 -16.99
N LEU A 383 22.75 -15.05 -16.35
CA LEU A 383 23.39 -13.88 -16.98
C LEU A 383 24.77 -14.21 -17.57
N LEU A 384 25.60 -15.00 -16.86
CA LEU A 384 26.93 -15.38 -17.33
C LEU A 384 26.91 -16.17 -18.65
N LYS A 385 25.76 -16.78 -19.00
CA LYS A 385 25.52 -17.51 -20.26
C LYS A 385 24.83 -16.65 -21.33
N GLY A 386 24.29 -15.48 -20.96
CA GLY A 386 23.75 -14.51 -21.90
C GLY A 386 24.83 -13.87 -22.76
N LYS A 387 24.37 -13.11 -23.76
CA LYS A 387 25.21 -12.37 -24.71
C LYS A 387 25.50 -10.94 -24.21
N ASP A 388 24.47 -10.19 -23.81
CA ASP A 388 24.62 -8.76 -23.47
C ASP A 388 24.94 -8.54 -21.97
N LYS A 389 24.50 -9.46 -21.10
CA LYS A 389 24.89 -9.58 -19.68
C LYS A 389 24.74 -8.30 -18.85
N LYS A 390 23.57 -7.66 -18.87
CA LYS A 390 23.31 -6.41 -18.13
C LYS A 390 22.40 -6.63 -16.90
N VAL A 391 22.77 -6.02 -15.79
CA VAL A 391 21.95 -5.90 -14.58
C VAL A 391 21.67 -4.44 -14.32
N VAL A 392 20.39 -4.08 -14.34
CA VAL A 392 19.90 -2.72 -14.20
C VAL A 392 19.08 -2.63 -12.92
N THR A 393 19.46 -1.72 -12.03
CA THR A 393 18.74 -1.48 -10.78
C THR A 393 17.96 -0.18 -10.89
N ILE A 394 16.65 -0.22 -10.66
CA ILE A 394 15.83 0.99 -10.61
C ILE A 394 16.05 1.66 -9.24
N SER A 395 16.80 2.74 -9.28
CA SER A 395 17.22 3.53 -8.12
C SER A 395 16.46 4.86 -8.07
N THR A 396 16.92 5.83 -7.29
CA THR A 396 16.32 7.17 -7.16
C THR A 396 17.40 8.21 -6.96
N GLY A 397 17.23 9.42 -7.51
CA GLY A 397 18.15 10.55 -7.35
C GLY A 397 18.36 10.95 -5.89
N LEU A 398 17.35 10.69 -5.05
CA LEU A 398 17.34 10.95 -3.61
C LEU A 398 18.40 10.12 -2.84
N ALA A 399 18.95 9.08 -3.47
CA ALA A 399 20.07 8.29 -2.95
C ALA A 399 21.45 8.94 -3.20
N ASP A 400 21.51 10.13 -3.80
CA ASP A 400 22.76 10.85 -4.05
C ASP A 400 23.09 11.84 -2.92
N LEU A 401 24.28 11.68 -2.34
CA LEU A 401 24.73 12.49 -1.20
C LEU A 401 24.99 13.95 -1.58
N GLU A 402 25.45 14.24 -2.81
CA GLU A 402 25.69 15.62 -3.24
C GLU A 402 24.35 16.32 -3.50
N PHE A 403 23.37 15.64 -4.11
CA PHE A 403 22.02 16.16 -4.24
C PHE A 403 21.40 16.51 -2.87
N THR A 404 21.41 15.57 -1.93
CA THR A 404 20.82 15.76 -0.60
C THR A 404 21.44 16.93 0.17
N ASN A 405 22.76 17.07 0.16
CA ASN A 405 23.44 18.15 0.88
C ASN A 405 23.36 19.51 0.17
N ASN A 406 23.47 19.55 -1.16
CA ASN A 406 23.50 20.82 -1.91
C ASN A 406 22.12 21.48 -2.05
N PHE A 407 21.04 20.70 -1.94
CA PHE A 407 19.65 21.16 -2.09
C PHE A 407 18.81 20.92 -0.83
N GLU A 408 19.48 20.66 0.31
CA GLU A 408 18.88 20.49 1.64
C GLU A 408 17.67 19.53 1.64
N HIS A 409 17.74 18.44 0.87
CA HIS A 409 16.59 17.56 0.63
C HIS A 409 16.41 16.53 1.76
N GLU A 410 15.59 16.89 2.75
CA GLU A 410 15.37 16.12 3.98
C GLU A 410 14.28 15.02 3.91
N PHE A 411 13.47 14.99 2.85
CA PHE A 411 12.35 14.06 2.69
C PHE A 411 12.77 12.63 2.28
N THR A 412 11.93 11.63 2.54
CA THR A 412 12.17 10.20 2.21
C THR A 412 13.50 9.63 2.75
N PRO A 413 13.92 9.92 3.99
CA PRO A 413 15.26 9.60 4.46
C PRO A 413 15.54 8.09 4.53
N LEU A 414 14.59 7.27 4.98
CA LEU A 414 14.77 5.82 5.14
C LEU A 414 14.82 5.13 3.76
N TYR A 415 13.92 5.51 2.85
CA TYR A 415 13.90 5.02 1.48
C TYR A 415 15.20 5.37 0.75
N SER A 416 15.67 6.61 0.90
CA SER A 416 16.92 7.11 0.33
C SER A 416 18.14 6.34 0.86
N ILE A 417 18.21 6.07 2.16
CA ILE A 417 19.24 5.20 2.77
C ILE A 417 19.21 3.80 2.13
N SER A 418 18.02 3.18 1.97
CA SER A 418 17.91 1.85 1.37
C SER A 418 18.40 1.80 -0.09
N LYS A 419 18.10 2.84 -0.88
CA LYS A 419 18.54 2.95 -2.28
C LYS A 419 20.02 3.30 -2.40
N ALA A 420 20.59 4.09 -1.48
CA ALA A 420 22.02 4.35 -1.40
C ALA A 420 22.81 3.06 -1.04
N ALA A 421 22.31 2.27 -0.09
CA ALA A 421 22.87 0.96 0.24
C ALA A 421 22.82 0.00 -0.97
N MET A 422 21.70 0.00 -1.72
CA MET A 422 21.59 -0.81 -2.93
C MET A 422 22.53 -0.34 -4.05
N ASN A 423 22.72 0.97 -4.25
CA ASN A 423 23.71 1.51 -5.18
C ASN A 423 25.16 1.06 -4.84
N MET A 424 25.49 0.97 -3.54
CA MET A 424 26.78 0.38 -3.10
C MET A 424 26.85 -1.11 -3.43
N ALA A 425 25.78 -1.88 -3.23
CA ALA A 425 25.74 -3.29 -3.62
C ALA A 425 25.98 -3.47 -5.13
N VAL A 426 25.32 -2.69 -5.98
CA VAL A 426 25.52 -2.65 -7.44
C VAL A 426 26.99 -2.39 -7.80
N ALA A 427 27.63 -1.41 -7.17
CA ALA A 427 29.04 -1.12 -7.39
C ALA A 427 29.97 -2.29 -7.00
N LYS A 428 29.65 -3.03 -5.91
CA LYS A 428 30.40 -4.23 -5.50
C LYS A 428 30.20 -5.40 -6.48
N PHE A 429 28.97 -5.66 -6.91
CA PHE A 429 28.69 -6.68 -7.93
C PHE A 429 29.38 -6.35 -9.26
N ASN A 430 29.37 -5.09 -9.70
CA ASN A 430 30.12 -4.67 -10.88
C ASN A 430 31.63 -4.93 -10.72
N ALA A 431 32.22 -4.52 -9.58
CA ALA A 431 33.64 -4.73 -9.33
C ALA A 431 34.05 -6.21 -9.37
N GLN A 432 33.13 -7.10 -8.94
CA GLN A 432 33.31 -8.55 -8.96
C GLN A 432 33.18 -9.15 -10.37
N TYR A 433 32.11 -8.81 -11.10
CA TYR A 433 31.70 -9.52 -12.33
C TYR A 433 31.99 -8.81 -13.66
N LYS A 434 32.47 -7.56 -13.65
CA LYS A 434 32.87 -6.87 -14.90
C LYS A 434 33.93 -7.62 -15.69
N LYS A 435 34.81 -8.36 -15.01
CA LYS A 435 35.86 -9.22 -15.61
C LYS A 435 35.27 -10.42 -16.37
N ASP A 436 34.06 -10.84 -15.99
CA ASP A 436 33.31 -11.95 -16.58
C ASP A 436 32.32 -11.46 -17.67
N GLY A 437 32.41 -10.16 -18.00
CA GLY A 437 31.60 -9.46 -18.99
C GLY A 437 30.22 -9.01 -18.51
N VAL A 438 29.93 -9.03 -17.21
CA VAL A 438 28.62 -8.61 -16.68
C VAL A 438 28.64 -7.13 -16.27
N LEU A 439 27.78 -6.33 -16.88
CA LEU A 439 27.58 -4.92 -16.54
C LEU A 439 26.53 -4.79 -15.44
N PHE A 440 26.90 -4.29 -14.26
CA PHE A 440 25.94 -3.89 -13.22
C PHE A 440 25.84 -2.37 -13.16
N MET A 441 24.64 -1.80 -13.18
CA MET A 441 24.40 -0.35 -13.08
C MET A 441 23.08 -0.01 -12.36
N SER A 442 22.98 1.22 -11.88
CA SER A 442 21.78 1.82 -11.30
C SER A 442 21.28 2.96 -12.16
N VAL A 443 19.96 3.00 -12.42
CA VAL A 443 19.31 4.10 -13.16
C VAL A 443 18.16 4.66 -12.32
N CYS A 444 18.15 5.98 -12.13
CA CYS A 444 17.03 6.73 -11.56
C CYS A 444 16.02 7.06 -12.69
N PRO A 445 14.71 6.88 -12.47
CA PRO A 445 13.67 7.19 -13.45
C PRO A 445 13.26 8.69 -13.50
N GLY A 446 13.89 9.54 -12.68
CA GLY A 446 13.39 10.87 -12.34
C GLY A 446 12.18 10.80 -11.42
N MET A 447 11.36 11.86 -11.39
CA MET A 447 10.07 11.81 -10.71
C MET A 447 9.00 11.30 -11.67
N VAL A 448 8.39 10.15 -11.36
CA VAL A 448 7.40 9.48 -12.22
C VAL A 448 6.06 9.39 -11.52
N ASP A 449 4.98 9.65 -12.25
CA ASP A 449 3.62 9.48 -11.75
C ASP A 449 3.12 8.05 -11.98
N VAL A 450 3.34 7.19 -10.98
CA VAL A 450 2.85 5.81 -10.93
C VAL A 450 1.62 5.67 -10.01
N GLY A 451 1.01 6.79 -9.60
CA GLY A 451 -0.16 6.83 -8.74
C GLY A 451 0.12 6.83 -7.24
N GLN A 452 1.38 6.91 -6.83
CA GLN A 452 1.81 6.91 -5.43
C GLN A 452 1.26 8.08 -4.60
N PHE A 453 0.89 9.19 -5.24
CA PHE A 453 0.30 10.37 -4.60
C PHE A 453 -1.22 10.47 -4.73
N ASN A 454 -1.89 9.49 -5.36
CA ASN A 454 -3.34 9.52 -5.60
C ASN A 454 -4.20 9.60 -4.32
N HIS A 455 -3.60 9.40 -3.14
CA HIS A 455 -4.27 9.30 -1.83
C HIS A 455 -3.63 10.21 -0.75
N ALA A 456 -2.85 11.21 -1.14
CA ALA A 456 -2.20 12.12 -0.20
C ALA A 456 -3.22 12.95 0.61
N THR A 457 -3.04 13.05 1.92
CA THR A 457 -3.84 13.95 2.78
C THR A 457 -3.54 15.42 2.49
N PRO A 458 -4.37 16.39 2.92
CA PRO A 458 -4.08 17.82 2.73
C PRO A 458 -2.72 18.26 3.29
N GLN A 459 -2.31 17.69 4.43
CA GLN A 459 -0.99 17.93 5.04
C GLN A 459 0.15 17.34 4.20
N GLN A 460 -0.05 16.13 3.66
CA GLN A 460 0.90 15.51 2.73
C GLN A 460 0.96 16.26 1.39
N MET A 461 -0.13 16.86 0.93
CA MET A 461 -0.17 17.72 -0.25
C MET A 461 0.58 19.05 -0.03
N GLU A 462 0.53 19.61 1.19
CA GLU A 462 1.33 20.77 1.57
C GLU A 462 2.83 20.43 1.64
N ALA A 463 3.19 19.32 2.29
CA ALA A 463 4.57 18.83 2.34
C ALA A 463 5.11 18.46 0.94
N MET A 464 4.29 17.84 0.08
CA MET A 464 4.58 17.62 -1.34
C MET A 464 4.77 18.96 -2.07
N GLY A 465 4.03 20.00 -1.72
CA GLY A 465 4.25 21.36 -2.22
C GLY A 465 5.66 21.88 -1.91
N GLY A 466 6.15 21.65 -0.68
CA GLY A 466 7.52 21.95 -0.26
C GLY A 466 8.58 21.14 -1.01
N MET A 467 8.39 19.83 -1.14
CA MET A 467 9.25 18.94 -1.94
C MET A 467 9.33 19.38 -3.41
N MET A 468 8.18 19.68 -4.02
CA MET A 468 8.08 20.19 -5.39
C MET A 468 8.71 21.59 -5.57
N ALA A 469 8.78 22.39 -4.51
CA ALA A 469 9.50 23.67 -4.52
C ALA A 469 11.02 23.44 -4.57
N LYS A 470 11.58 22.58 -3.70
CA LYS A 470 13.00 22.19 -3.73
C LYS A 470 13.39 21.56 -5.08
N PHE A 471 12.49 20.76 -5.69
CA PHE A 471 12.71 20.20 -7.04
C PHE A 471 12.72 21.26 -8.16
N ARG A 472 11.91 22.32 -8.09
CA ARG A 472 11.97 23.44 -9.04
C ARG A 472 13.15 24.38 -8.80
N GLU A 473 13.66 24.45 -7.58
CA GLU A 473 14.92 25.15 -7.26
C GLU A 473 16.13 24.41 -7.86
N TYR A 474 16.17 23.08 -7.68
CA TYR A 474 17.17 22.20 -8.31
C TYR A 474 17.12 22.25 -9.85
N ALA A 475 15.92 22.06 -10.42
CA ALA A 475 15.69 22.01 -11.86
C ALA A 475 14.58 23.01 -12.24
N PRO A 476 14.92 24.26 -12.58
CA PRO A 476 13.93 25.29 -12.96
C PRO A 476 13.07 24.95 -14.19
N HIS A 477 13.44 23.91 -14.93
CA HIS A 477 12.70 23.39 -16.08
C HIS A 477 11.78 22.20 -15.73
N PHE A 478 11.80 21.72 -14.48
CA PHE A 478 10.94 20.64 -14.00
C PHE A 478 9.48 21.10 -13.90
N THR A 479 8.64 20.63 -14.82
CA THR A 479 7.21 20.99 -14.89
C THR A 479 6.30 20.06 -14.08
N GLY A 480 6.84 19.01 -13.47
CA GLY A 480 6.08 17.97 -12.77
C GLY A 480 6.52 16.56 -13.18
N PRO A 481 5.92 15.51 -12.58
CA PRO A 481 6.34 14.14 -12.79
C PRO A 481 6.07 13.66 -14.23
N ALA A 482 6.98 12.83 -14.75
CA ALA A 482 6.83 12.17 -16.04
C ALA A 482 5.79 11.03 -15.99
N THR A 483 5.22 10.66 -17.14
CA THR A 483 4.47 9.41 -17.25
C THR A 483 5.41 8.22 -17.16
N ALA A 484 4.91 7.06 -16.72
CA ALA A 484 5.69 5.83 -16.72
C ALA A 484 6.27 5.51 -18.11
N GLU A 485 5.48 5.71 -19.17
CA GLU A 485 5.90 5.49 -20.56
C GLU A 485 7.11 6.34 -20.96
N ALA A 486 7.09 7.63 -20.64
CA ALA A 486 8.23 8.52 -20.89
C ALA A 486 9.46 8.11 -20.07
N ALA A 487 9.28 7.90 -18.76
CA ALA A 487 10.38 7.55 -17.86
C ALA A 487 11.04 6.21 -18.24
N VAL A 488 10.26 5.18 -18.59
CA VAL A 488 10.82 3.90 -19.05
C VAL A 488 11.56 4.05 -20.37
N LYS A 489 11.01 4.81 -21.32
CA LYS A 489 11.67 5.06 -22.62
C LYS A 489 13.02 5.74 -22.43
N ASP A 490 13.09 6.77 -21.59
CA ASP A 490 14.31 7.56 -21.37
C ASP A 490 15.35 6.73 -20.60
N MET A 491 14.95 6.03 -19.53
CA MET A 491 15.84 5.09 -18.83
C MET A 491 16.38 3.98 -19.75
N ARG A 492 15.54 3.40 -20.62
CA ARG A 492 15.95 2.37 -21.59
C ARG A 492 17.07 2.87 -22.50
N ALA A 493 16.92 4.09 -23.04
CA ALA A 493 17.93 4.71 -23.89
C ALA A 493 19.30 4.84 -23.19
N VAL A 494 19.35 4.96 -21.85
CA VAL A 494 20.59 4.96 -21.08
C VAL A 494 21.23 3.57 -21.04
N TRP A 495 20.51 2.53 -20.59
CA TRP A 495 21.12 1.22 -20.38
C TRP A 495 21.35 0.40 -21.65
N GLU A 496 20.60 0.67 -22.72
CA GLU A 496 20.80 0.03 -24.03
C GLU A 496 22.16 0.42 -24.62
N ASN A 497 22.52 1.71 -24.52
CA ASN A 497 23.81 2.24 -24.96
C ASN A 497 24.96 2.00 -23.96
N ALA A 498 24.66 1.62 -22.72
CA ALA A 498 25.66 1.40 -21.68
C ALA A 498 26.52 0.15 -21.93
N THR A 499 27.85 0.29 -21.74
CA THR A 499 28.85 -0.79 -21.84
C THR A 499 29.91 -0.68 -20.73
N ILE A 500 30.65 -1.75 -20.48
CA ILE A 500 31.76 -1.76 -19.50
C ILE A 500 32.90 -0.85 -20.00
N GLU A 501 33.19 -0.93 -21.30
CA GLU A 501 34.23 -0.16 -22.01
C GLU A 501 33.89 1.34 -22.05
N GLY A 502 32.60 1.68 -22.14
CA GLY A 502 32.09 3.05 -22.05
C GLY A 502 32.08 3.63 -20.62
N GLY A 503 32.55 2.88 -19.62
CA GLY A 503 32.66 3.35 -18.24
C GLY A 503 31.37 3.27 -17.41
N TYR A 504 30.30 2.65 -17.92
CA TYR A 504 29.02 2.53 -17.21
C TYR A 504 29.03 1.48 -16.07
N GLY A 505 30.12 0.72 -15.94
CA GLY A 505 30.27 -0.32 -14.93
C GLY A 505 30.22 0.22 -13.49
N GLY A 506 29.14 -0.11 -12.77
CA GLY A 506 28.89 0.34 -11.41
C GLY A 506 28.36 1.77 -11.33
N ALA A 507 28.00 2.36 -12.47
CA ALA A 507 27.49 3.72 -12.54
C ALA A 507 26.09 3.82 -11.91
N TYR A 508 25.82 4.99 -11.33
CA TYR A 508 24.51 5.37 -10.79
C TYR A 508 24.13 6.70 -11.44
N LEU A 509 23.19 6.62 -12.38
CA LEU A 509 22.86 7.66 -13.35
C LEU A 509 21.35 7.94 -13.37
N SER A 510 20.95 9.08 -13.92
CA SER A 510 19.55 9.41 -14.21
C SER A 510 19.06 8.85 -15.54
N GLN A 511 17.78 9.10 -15.84
CA GLN A 511 17.15 8.90 -17.15
C GLN A 511 17.83 9.69 -18.29
N PHE A 512 18.71 10.65 -17.98
CA PHE A 512 19.55 11.37 -18.94
C PHE A 512 20.98 10.81 -19.07
N GLY A 513 21.28 9.69 -18.39
CA GLY A 513 22.59 9.03 -18.43
C GLY A 513 23.71 9.79 -17.70
N ASN A 514 23.35 10.70 -16.79
CA ASN A 514 24.29 11.56 -16.07
C ASN A 514 23.84 11.75 -14.60
N LYS A 515 24.30 12.81 -13.93
CA LYS A 515 24.00 13.15 -12.52
C LYS A 515 22.96 14.28 -12.35
N GLN A 516 22.17 14.57 -13.39
CA GLN A 516 21.01 15.48 -13.32
C GLN A 516 19.75 14.63 -13.11
N TRP A 517 19.09 14.77 -11.95
CA TRP A 517 18.10 13.81 -11.46
C TRP A 517 16.65 14.07 -11.88
N LEU A 518 16.35 15.28 -12.37
CA LEU A 518 15.01 15.75 -12.75
C LEU A 518 15.09 16.48 -14.09
#